data_AF-A0A8J6G3X1-F1
#
_entry.id   AF-A0A8J6G3X1-F1
#
_cell.length_a   1.000
_cell.length_b   1.000
_cell.length_c   1.000
_cell.angle_alpha   90.00
_cell.angle_beta   90.00
_cell.angle_gamma   90.00
#
_symmetry.space_group_name_H-M   'P 1'
#
loop_
_entity.id
_entity.type
_entity.pdbx_description
1 polymer ?
#
loop_
_entity_poly.entity_id
_entity_poly.type
_entity_poly.pdbx_seq_one_letter_code
_entity_poly.pdbx_strand_id
1 'polypeptide(L)'
;MEYHPRIIMLTCAFLACKVDEFNVSSPQFVGNLRESPLGQEKALEQILEYELLLIQQLNFHLIVHNPYRPFEGFLIDIKTRYPMLENPEILRKTADDFLSRIALTDAYLLYTPSQIALTAILSSASRAGITMESYLSESLMLRENRTCLSQFLDIMKSMRNLVKKYEPPRSEEVAVLKQKLERCHSADLALNVVT
;
A
#
# COMPACT_ATOMS: atom_id res chain seq x y z
N MET A 1 -5.58 -21.01 -0.99
CA MET A 1 -5.67 -21.82 0.25
C MET A 1 -4.38 -22.58 0.53
N GLU A 2 -3.40 -22.55 -0.38
CA GLU A 2 -2.16 -23.32 -0.22
C GLU A 2 -1.25 -22.74 0.87
N TYR A 3 -1.05 -21.41 0.89
CA TYR A 3 -0.25 -20.75 1.91
C TYR A 3 -1.13 -19.89 2.82
N HIS A 4 -0.97 -20.06 4.13
CA HIS A 4 -1.79 -19.37 5.11
C HIS A 4 -1.43 -17.87 5.15
N PRO A 5 -2.38 -16.94 4.96
CA PRO A 5 -2.10 -15.51 4.79
C PRO A 5 -1.51 -14.87 6.03
N ARG A 6 -1.76 -15.40 7.24
CA ARG A 6 -1.09 -14.93 8.47
C ARG A 6 0.43 -15.08 8.36
N ILE A 7 0.90 -16.22 7.85
CA ILE A 7 2.33 -16.52 7.76
C ILE A 7 2.94 -15.67 6.65
N ILE A 8 2.33 -15.69 5.45
CA ILE A 8 2.80 -14.87 4.32
C ILE A 8 2.82 -13.37 4.68
N MET A 9 1.83 -12.87 5.43
CA MET A 9 1.83 -11.48 5.91
C MET A 9 3.06 -11.16 6.77
N LEU A 10 3.41 -12.04 7.73
CA LEU A 10 4.58 -11.86 8.56
C LEU A 10 5.88 -11.99 7.74
N THR A 11 5.94 -12.93 6.80
CA THR A 11 7.07 -13.08 5.87
C THR A 11 7.24 -11.84 5.00
N CYS A 12 6.16 -11.26 4.46
CA CYS A 12 6.22 -10.01 3.70
C CYS A 12 6.77 -8.86 4.54
N ALA A 13 6.29 -8.71 5.78
CA ALA A 13 6.79 -7.67 6.68
C ALA A 13 8.27 -7.88 7.03
N PHE A 14 8.69 -9.12 7.31
CA PHE A 14 10.08 -9.45 7.61
C PHE A 14 11.01 -9.22 6.40
N LEU A 15 10.60 -9.65 5.21
CA LEU A 15 11.33 -9.43 3.97
C LEU A 15 11.43 -7.94 3.65
N ALA A 16 10.36 -7.16 3.84
CA ALA A 16 10.37 -5.71 3.65
C ALA A 16 11.40 -5.03 4.57
N CYS A 17 11.51 -5.45 5.84
CA CYS A 17 12.55 -4.92 6.74
C CYS A 17 13.97 -5.16 6.20
N LYS A 18 14.22 -6.34 5.60
CA LYS A 18 15.53 -6.65 5.01
C LYS A 18 15.80 -5.85 3.74
N VAL A 19 14.82 -5.79 2.83
CA VAL A 19 14.95 -5.13 1.52
C VAL A 19 15.12 -3.62 1.66
N ASP A 20 14.38 -2.99 2.58
CA ASP A 20 14.43 -1.54 2.81
C ASP A 20 15.50 -1.14 3.84
N GLU A 21 16.40 -2.06 4.22
CA GLU A 21 17.49 -1.81 5.19
C GLU A 21 16.99 -1.26 6.53
N PHE A 22 15.80 -1.69 6.96
CA PHE A 22 15.26 -1.38 8.27
C PHE A 22 15.82 -2.36 9.31
N ASN A 23 16.91 -1.93 9.96
CA ASN A 23 17.72 -2.77 10.87
C ASN A 23 16.94 -3.26 12.11
N VAL A 24 16.29 -4.41 11.97
CA VAL A 24 15.61 -5.14 13.04
C VAL A 24 16.08 -6.59 13.04
N SER A 25 16.50 -7.11 14.19
CA SER A 25 16.88 -8.52 14.32
C SER A 25 15.65 -9.44 14.33
N SER A 26 15.82 -10.70 13.92
CA SER A 26 14.73 -11.68 13.91
C SER A 26 14.00 -11.82 15.25
N PRO A 27 14.68 -11.89 16.43
CA PRO A 27 14.00 -11.94 17.72
C PRO A 27 13.23 -10.67 18.05
N GLN A 28 13.74 -9.49 17.68
CA GLN A 28 13.02 -8.22 17.86
C GLN A 28 11.77 -8.17 16.98
N PHE A 29 11.84 -8.69 15.75
CA PHE A 29 10.71 -8.74 14.84
C PHE A 29 9.56 -9.57 15.43
N VAL A 30 9.81 -10.84 15.79
CA VAL A 30 8.77 -11.71 16.37
C VAL A 30 8.38 -11.31 17.80
N GLY A 31 9.24 -10.57 18.51
CA GLY A 31 8.92 -9.98 19.80
C GLY A 31 7.75 -9.00 19.79
N ASN A 32 7.37 -8.46 18.63
CA ASN A 32 6.17 -7.63 18.47
C ASN A 32 4.86 -8.43 18.45
N LEU A 33 4.93 -9.77 18.32
CA LEU A 33 3.76 -10.64 18.32
C LEU A 33 3.26 -10.84 19.75
N ARG A 34 1.95 -10.70 19.94
CA ARG A 34 1.26 -10.98 21.20
C ARG A 34 1.05 -12.48 21.41
N GLU A 35 2.15 -13.22 21.45
CA GLU A 35 2.20 -14.68 21.61
C GLU A 35 3.17 -15.06 22.73
N SER A 36 3.14 -16.33 23.15
CA SER A 36 4.17 -16.85 24.07
C SER A 36 5.54 -16.92 23.37
N PRO A 37 6.66 -16.98 24.11
CA PRO A 37 7.98 -17.12 23.51
C PRO A 37 8.10 -18.28 22.52
N LEU A 38 7.47 -19.43 22.84
CA LEU A 38 7.40 -20.59 21.96
C LEU A 38 6.61 -20.31 20.67
N GLY A 39 5.54 -19.50 20.76
CA GLY A 39 4.76 -19.09 19.59
C GLY A 39 5.56 -18.14 18.69
N GLN A 40 6.31 -17.22 19.29
CA GLN A 40 7.20 -16.31 18.56
C GLN A 40 8.32 -17.06 17.83
N GLU A 41 8.93 -18.05 18.48
CA GLU A 41 9.95 -18.91 17.87
C GLU A 41 9.37 -19.72 16.69
N LYS A 42 8.21 -20.33 16.88
CA LYS A 42 7.50 -21.04 15.80
C LYS A 42 7.14 -20.10 14.63
N ALA A 43 6.69 -18.88 14.92
CA ALA A 43 6.41 -17.89 13.88
C ALA A 43 7.68 -17.53 13.10
N LEU A 44 8.83 -17.42 13.79
CA LEU A 44 10.11 -17.18 13.14
C LEU A 44 10.53 -18.34 12.23
N GLU A 45 10.41 -19.58 12.68
CA GLU A 45 10.66 -20.77 11.87
C GLU A 45 9.84 -20.74 10.58
N GLN A 46 8.53 -20.50 10.71
CA GLN A 46 7.63 -20.38 9.55
C GLN A 46 8.03 -19.23 8.62
N ILE A 47 8.39 -18.06 9.15
CA ILE A 47 8.84 -16.93 8.34
C ILE A 47 10.04 -17.32 7.47
N LEU A 48 11.02 -18.03 8.06
CA LEU A 48 12.23 -18.47 7.37
C LEU A 48 11.93 -19.54 6.30
N GLU A 49 11.00 -20.46 6.55
CA GLU A 49 10.56 -21.46 5.57
C GLU A 49 9.94 -20.79 4.33
N TYR A 50 9.11 -19.77 4.53
CA TYR A 50 8.39 -19.09 3.46
C TYR A 50 9.20 -17.95 2.80
N GLU A 51 10.36 -17.57 3.32
CA GLU A 51 11.14 -16.43 2.82
C GLU A 51 11.56 -16.61 1.36
N LEU A 52 12.19 -17.76 1.04
CA LEU A 52 12.62 -18.04 -0.35
C LEU A 52 11.42 -18.18 -1.28
N LEU A 53 10.35 -18.82 -0.82
CA LEU A 53 9.11 -18.98 -1.59
C LEU A 53 8.56 -17.61 -1.97
N LEU A 54 8.47 -16.67 -1.02
CA LEU A 54 7.96 -15.32 -1.30
C LEU A 54 8.82 -14.59 -2.34
N ILE A 55 10.14 -14.65 -2.22
CA ILE A 55 11.06 -14.02 -3.19
C ILE A 55 10.86 -14.59 -4.60
N GLN A 56 10.69 -15.91 -4.70
CA GLN A 56 10.40 -16.58 -5.97
C GLN A 56 9.05 -16.16 -6.56
N GLN A 57 8.00 -16.07 -5.74
CA GLN A 57 6.66 -15.64 -6.16
C GLN A 57 6.62 -14.17 -6.61
N LEU A 58 7.52 -13.32 -6.08
CA LEU A 58 7.71 -11.95 -6.53
C LEU A 58 8.60 -11.84 -7.78
N ASN A 59 8.99 -12.96 -8.39
CA ASN A 59 9.92 -13.02 -9.53
C ASN A 59 11.23 -12.28 -9.27
N PHE A 60 11.71 -12.27 -8.01
CA PHE A 60 12.89 -11.52 -7.58
C PHE A 60 12.80 -9.98 -7.78
N HIS A 61 11.61 -9.44 -8.03
CA HIS A 61 11.35 -8.00 -8.07
C HIS A 61 11.05 -7.48 -6.66
N LEU A 62 12.10 -7.22 -5.89
CA LEU A 62 11.97 -6.83 -4.48
C LEU A 62 11.84 -5.30 -4.28
N ILE A 63 12.24 -4.50 -5.26
CA ILE A 63 12.18 -3.03 -5.15
C ILE A 63 10.76 -2.55 -5.43
N VAL A 64 10.10 -1.98 -4.42
CA VAL A 64 8.76 -1.41 -4.52
C VAL A 64 8.81 0.11 -4.32
N HIS A 65 8.32 0.85 -5.31
CA HIS A 65 8.26 2.32 -5.21
C HIS A 65 6.99 2.79 -4.51
N ASN A 66 7.15 3.30 -3.28
CA ASN A 66 6.04 3.80 -2.46
C ASN A 66 5.64 5.26 -2.79
N PRO A 67 4.37 5.67 -2.60
CA PRO A 67 3.89 7.02 -2.92
C PRO A 67 4.37 8.11 -1.95
N TYR A 68 4.93 7.76 -0.79
CA TYR A 68 5.35 8.74 0.21
C TYR A 68 6.49 9.65 -0.27
N ARG A 69 7.42 9.13 -1.06
CA ARG A 69 8.52 9.92 -1.63
C ARG A 69 8.03 10.98 -2.63
N PRO A 70 7.25 10.64 -3.69
CA PRO A 70 6.69 11.65 -4.56
C PRO A 70 5.70 12.56 -3.85
N PHE A 71 5.01 12.09 -2.80
CA PHE A 71 4.14 12.92 -1.96
C PHE A 71 4.90 14.07 -1.30
N GLU A 72 6.04 13.81 -0.65
CA GLU A 72 6.89 14.88 -0.12
C GLU A 72 7.41 15.81 -1.23
N GLY A 73 7.80 15.23 -2.38
CA GLY A 73 8.24 16.00 -3.54
C GLY A 73 7.20 17.00 -4.01
N PHE A 74 5.93 16.58 -4.15
CA PHE A 74 4.84 17.46 -4.52
C PHE A 74 4.51 18.49 -3.43
N LEU A 75 4.61 18.15 -2.15
CA LEU A 75 4.41 19.14 -1.09
C LEU A 75 5.49 20.23 -1.11
N ILE A 76 6.76 19.88 -1.34
CA ILE A 76 7.84 20.85 -1.52
C ILE A 76 7.59 21.71 -2.76
N ASP A 77 7.15 21.09 -3.85
CA ASP A 77 6.85 21.77 -5.09
C ASP A 77 5.73 22.80 -4.95
N ILE A 78 4.64 22.44 -4.26
CA ILE A 78 3.51 23.34 -3.99
C ILE A 78 3.96 24.50 -3.08
N LYS A 79 4.75 24.23 -2.03
CA LYS A 79 5.26 25.30 -1.14
C LYS A 79 6.13 26.32 -1.87
N THR A 80 6.85 25.90 -2.91
CA THR A 80 7.82 26.76 -3.61
C THR A 80 7.24 27.42 -4.85
N ARG A 81 6.38 26.73 -5.61
CA ARG A 81 5.86 27.18 -6.91
C ARG A 81 4.39 27.58 -6.89
N TYR A 82 3.66 27.34 -5.79
CA TYR A 82 2.23 27.64 -5.67
C TYR A 82 1.93 28.57 -4.48
N PRO A 83 2.33 29.85 -4.54
CA PRO A 83 2.17 30.80 -3.43
C PRO A 83 0.71 31.14 -3.09
N MET A 84 -0.25 30.75 -3.94
CA MET A 84 -1.68 30.90 -3.67
C MET A 84 -2.16 30.03 -2.49
N LEU A 85 -1.38 29.00 -2.11
CA LEU A 85 -1.65 28.18 -0.94
C LEU A 85 -0.71 28.56 0.19
N GLU A 86 -1.21 29.38 1.14
CA GLU A 86 -0.40 29.90 2.25
C GLU A 86 0.20 28.79 3.13
N ASN A 87 -0.56 27.71 3.40
CA ASN A 87 -0.06 26.60 4.21
C ASN A 87 -0.46 25.21 3.66
N PRO A 88 0.40 24.61 2.81
CA PRO A 88 0.19 23.26 2.26
C PRO A 88 0.17 22.15 3.32
N GLU A 89 0.69 22.38 4.53
CA GLU A 89 0.69 21.38 5.61
C GLU A 89 -0.71 21.03 6.10
N ILE A 90 -1.69 21.93 5.90
CA ILE A 90 -3.10 21.66 6.20
C ILE A 90 -3.61 20.45 5.40
N LEU A 91 -3.06 20.24 4.19
CA LEU A 91 -3.43 19.12 3.33
C LEU A 91 -2.79 17.81 3.75
N ARG A 92 -1.66 17.83 4.48
CA ARG A 92 -0.84 16.64 4.76
C ARG A 92 -1.66 15.54 5.44
N LYS A 93 -2.34 15.87 6.54
CA LYS A 93 -3.17 14.90 7.28
C LYS A 93 -4.28 14.30 6.41
N THR A 94 -4.96 15.18 5.68
CA THR A 94 -6.08 14.80 4.80
C THR A 94 -5.62 13.92 3.63
N ALA A 95 -4.42 14.19 3.12
CA ALA A 95 -3.81 13.40 2.05
C ALA A 95 -3.25 12.09 2.56
N ASP A 96 -2.70 12.05 3.76
CA ASP A 96 -2.24 10.83 4.42
C ASP A 96 -3.42 9.87 4.72
N ASP A 97 -4.56 10.41 5.18
CA ASP A 97 -5.80 9.65 5.31
C ASP A 97 -6.24 9.06 3.96
N PHE A 98 -6.07 9.82 2.86
CA PHE A 98 -6.39 9.34 1.52
C PHE A 98 -5.39 8.27 1.04
N LEU A 99 -4.09 8.44 1.31
CA LEU A 99 -3.05 7.46 1.00
C LEU A 99 -3.28 6.14 1.73
N SER A 100 -3.68 6.21 3.00
CA SER A 100 -4.06 5.04 3.79
C SER A 100 -5.25 4.30 3.17
N ARG A 101 -6.27 5.04 2.71
CA ARG A 101 -7.46 4.44 2.08
C ARG A 101 -7.17 3.83 0.71
N ILE A 102 -6.33 4.47 -0.10
CA ILE A 102 -6.00 3.96 -1.44
C ILE A 102 -5.05 2.75 -1.38
N ALA A 103 -4.20 2.66 -0.35
CA ALA A 103 -3.34 1.49 -0.09
C ALA A 103 -4.14 0.21 0.23
N LEU A 104 -5.38 0.32 0.72
CA LEU A 104 -6.27 -0.83 0.97
C LEU A 104 -6.89 -1.40 -0.31
N THR A 105 -6.53 -0.84 -1.47
CA THR A 105 -7.13 -1.17 -2.76
C THR A 105 -6.08 -1.59 -3.77
N ASP A 106 -6.51 -2.09 -4.93
CA ASP A 106 -5.61 -2.53 -6.01
C ASP A 106 -4.86 -1.39 -6.71
N ALA A 107 -5.05 -0.13 -6.28
CA ALA A 107 -4.42 1.03 -6.89
C ALA A 107 -2.88 0.95 -6.96
N TYR A 108 -2.22 0.33 -5.98
CA TYR A 108 -0.75 0.18 -5.97
C TYR A 108 -0.24 -0.75 -7.08
N LEU A 109 -1.11 -1.61 -7.61
CA LEU A 109 -0.82 -2.52 -8.72
C LEU A 109 -1.18 -1.91 -10.09
N LEU A 110 -2.03 -0.87 -10.10
CA LEU A 110 -2.61 -0.30 -11.32
C LEU A 110 -2.01 1.05 -11.72
N TYR A 111 -1.46 1.81 -10.77
CA TYR A 111 -1.04 3.20 -10.98
C TYR A 111 0.37 3.46 -10.46
N THR A 112 1.02 4.48 -11.01
CA THR A 112 2.35 4.86 -10.54
C THR A 112 2.28 5.57 -9.19
N PRO A 113 3.32 5.46 -8.33
CA PRO A 113 3.32 6.11 -7.01
C PRO A 113 3.19 7.64 -7.11
N SER A 114 3.69 8.27 -8.18
CA SER A 114 3.51 9.70 -8.43
C SER A 114 2.06 10.07 -8.72
N GLN A 115 1.34 9.25 -9.49
CA GLN A 115 -0.10 9.46 -9.73
C GLN A 115 -0.90 9.30 -8.43
N ILE A 116 -0.54 8.30 -7.61
CA ILE A 116 -1.11 8.07 -6.27
C ILE A 116 -0.92 9.28 -5.37
N ALA A 117 0.33 9.75 -5.23
CA ALA A 117 0.68 10.90 -4.42
C ALA A 117 -0.04 12.19 -4.85
N LEU A 118 -0.02 12.50 -6.15
CA LEU A 118 -0.65 13.71 -6.68
C LEU A 118 -2.18 13.65 -6.53
N THR A 119 -2.78 12.48 -6.75
CA THR A 119 -4.22 12.29 -6.54
C THR A 119 -4.60 12.50 -5.08
N ALA A 120 -3.77 12.05 -4.12
CA ALA A 120 -4.01 12.26 -2.70
C ALA A 120 -4.01 13.75 -2.33
N ILE A 121 -3.03 14.52 -2.81
CA ILE A 121 -2.93 15.96 -2.56
C ILE A 121 -4.10 16.72 -3.19
N LEU A 122 -4.40 16.48 -4.46
CA LEU A 122 -5.47 17.20 -5.17
C LEU A 122 -6.86 16.84 -4.65
N SER A 123 -7.09 15.58 -4.28
CA SER A 123 -8.33 15.15 -3.62
C SER A 123 -8.49 15.82 -2.25
N SER A 124 -7.37 16.02 -1.56
CA SER A 124 -7.32 16.69 -0.25
C SER A 124 -7.60 18.18 -0.37
N ALA A 125 -6.98 18.84 -1.34
CA ALA A 125 -7.26 20.24 -1.66
C ALA A 125 -8.73 20.44 -2.03
N SER A 126 -9.28 19.58 -2.89
CA SER A 126 -10.69 19.60 -3.27
C SER A 126 -11.62 19.42 -2.06
N ARG A 127 -11.28 18.53 -1.11
CA ARG A 127 -12.02 18.35 0.15
C ARG A 127 -11.96 19.58 1.05
N ALA A 128 -10.86 20.35 1.00
CA ALA A 128 -10.68 21.61 1.71
C ALA A 128 -11.30 22.82 0.98
N GLY A 129 -11.93 22.63 -0.19
CA GLY A 129 -12.51 23.71 -0.99
C GLY A 129 -11.49 24.50 -1.82
N ILE A 130 -10.26 23.99 -1.93
CA ILE A 130 -9.15 24.64 -2.65
C ILE A 130 -9.05 24.04 -4.04
N THR A 131 -9.14 24.89 -5.07
CA THR A 131 -8.98 24.48 -6.47
C THR A 131 -7.53 24.67 -6.90
N MET A 132 -6.89 23.60 -7.39
CA MET A 132 -5.48 23.57 -7.81
C MET A 132 -5.31 23.36 -9.32
N GLU A 133 -6.25 23.84 -10.13
CA GLU A 133 -6.19 23.70 -11.60
C GLU A 133 -5.02 24.50 -12.22
N SER A 134 -4.70 25.66 -11.66
CA SER A 134 -3.53 26.47 -12.04
C SER A 134 -2.22 25.73 -11.75
N TYR A 135 -2.12 24.99 -10.65
CA TYR A 135 -0.95 24.16 -10.36
C TYR A 135 -0.72 23.09 -11.43
N LEU A 136 -1.79 22.40 -11.85
CA LEU A 136 -1.70 21.39 -12.92
C LEU A 136 -1.32 21.99 -14.27
N SER A 137 -1.88 23.14 -14.63
CA SER A 137 -1.67 23.75 -15.94
C SER A 137 -0.35 24.51 -16.04
N GLU A 138 0.03 25.27 -15.00
CA GLU A 138 1.18 26.16 -14.99
C GLU A 138 2.44 25.49 -14.41
N SER A 139 2.35 24.83 -13.25
CA SER A 139 3.54 24.27 -12.59
C SER A 139 3.98 22.92 -13.19
N LEU A 140 3.03 22.11 -13.67
CA LEU A 140 3.31 20.84 -14.33
C LEU A 140 3.37 20.95 -15.86
N MET A 141 3.24 22.17 -16.42
CA MET A 141 3.30 22.45 -17.87
C MET A 141 2.33 21.61 -18.71
N LEU A 142 1.25 21.10 -18.11
CA LEU A 142 0.25 20.28 -18.80
C LEU A 142 -0.63 21.09 -19.77
N ARG A 143 -0.46 22.42 -19.81
CA ARG A 143 -1.16 23.33 -20.72
C ARG A 143 -0.81 23.08 -22.18
N GLU A 144 0.41 22.64 -22.47
CA GLU A 144 0.89 22.32 -23.82
C GLU A 144 0.41 20.94 -24.29
N ASN A 145 0.21 20.00 -23.35
CA ASN A 145 -0.21 18.62 -23.61
C ASN A 145 -1.62 18.34 -23.04
N ARG A 146 -2.66 18.93 -23.63
CA ARG A 146 -4.06 18.78 -23.19
C ARG A 146 -4.54 17.32 -23.13
N THR A 147 -4.01 16.46 -23.99
CA THR A 147 -4.28 15.01 -23.99
C THR A 147 -3.73 14.33 -22.73
N CYS A 148 -2.53 14.70 -22.30
CA CYS A 148 -1.93 14.20 -21.06
C CYS A 148 -2.72 14.67 -19.83
N LEU A 149 -3.15 15.93 -19.80
CA LEU A 149 -3.99 16.46 -18.72
C LEU A 149 -5.32 15.69 -18.58
N SER A 150 -6.02 15.46 -19.70
CA SER A 150 -7.29 14.72 -19.69
C SER A 150 -7.10 13.27 -19.21
N GLN A 151 -6.09 12.56 -19.73
CA GLN A 151 -5.74 11.22 -19.25
C GLN A 151 -5.45 11.20 -17.75
N PHE A 152 -4.72 12.19 -17.24
CA PHE A 152 -4.42 12.29 -15.82
C PHE A 152 -5.68 12.52 -14.98
N LEU A 153 -6.59 13.40 -15.41
CA LEU A 153 -7.86 13.64 -14.72
C LEU A 153 -8.75 12.37 -14.71
N ASP A 154 -8.72 11.58 -15.78
CA ASP A 154 -9.42 10.30 -15.86
C ASP A 154 -8.82 9.27 -14.89
N ILE A 155 -7.48 9.19 -14.80
CA ILE A 155 -6.77 8.35 -13.82
C ILE A 155 -7.17 8.74 -12.40
N MET A 156 -7.13 10.04 -12.05
CA MET A 156 -7.54 10.53 -10.75
C MET A 156 -9.01 10.17 -10.44
N LYS A 157 -9.89 10.28 -11.45
CA LYS A 157 -11.30 9.91 -11.30
C LYS A 157 -11.47 8.42 -11.06
N SER A 158 -10.73 7.58 -11.78
CA SER A 158 -10.71 6.13 -11.61
C SER A 158 -10.25 5.75 -10.20
N MET A 159 -9.14 6.30 -9.73
CA MET A 159 -8.62 6.05 -8.37
C MET A 159 -9.60 6.49 -7.29
N ARG A 160 -10.22 7.67 -7.42
CA ARG A 160 -11.26 8.11 -6.49
C ARG A 160 -12.47 7.18 -6.47
N ASN A 161 -12.86 6.63 -7.62
CA ASN A 161 -13.95 5.66 -7.70
C ASN A 161 -13.57 4.34 -7.06
N LEU A 162 -12.33 3.89 -7.23
CA LEU A 162 -11.79 2.68 -6.63
C LEU A 162 -11.86 2.76 -5.10
N VAL A 163 -11.37 3.87 -4.53
CA VAL A 163 -11.45 4.14 -3.08
C VAL A 163 -12.90 4.26 -2.57
N LYS A 164 -13.83 4.76 -3.40
CA LYS A 164 -15.26 4.85 -3.04
C LYS A 164 -15.97 3.51 -3.04
N LYS A 165 -15.56 2.59 -3.92
CA LYS A 165 -16.15 1.25 -4.07
C LYS A 165 -15.55 0.21 -3.12
N TYR A 166 -14.46 0.56 -2.43
CA TYR A 166 -13.83 -0.33 -1.47
C TYR A 166 -14.78 -0.62 -0.30
N GLU A 167 -15.15 -1.89 -0.15
CA GLU A 167 -15.93 -2.38 0.98
C GLU A 167 -14.97 -3.02 1.99
N PRO A 168 -14.91 -2.52 3.24
CA PRO A 168 -14.07 -3.13 4.26
C PRO A 168 -14.61 -4.52 4.63
N PRO A 169 -13.73 -5.47 4.98
CA PRO A 169 -14.13 -6.83 5.30
C PRO A 169 -15.02 -6.84 6.57
N ARG A 170 -16.19 -7.48 6.49
CA ARG A 170 -17.15 -7.56 7.60
C ARG A 170 -16.67 -8.55 8.65
N SER A 171 -16.70 -8.18 9.92
CA SER A 171 -16.18 -9.00 11.02
C SER A 171 -16.78 -10.41 11.09
N GLU A 172 -18.10 -10.53 10.89
CA GLU A 172 -18.80 -11.82 10.89
C GLU A 172 -18.36 -12.72 9.75
N GLU A 173 -18.27 -12.16 8.55
CA GLU A 173 -17.83 -12.87 7.35
C GLU A 173 -16.38 -13.32 7.48
N VAL A 174 -15.51 -12.45 8.00
CA VAL A 174 -14.10 -12.79 8.27
C VAL A 174 -13.98 -13.93 9.28
N ALA A 175 -14.83 -13.99 10.31
CA ALA A 175 -14.81 -15.08 11.27
C ALA A 175 -15.17 -16.43 10.62
N VAL A 176 -16.21 -16.44 9.79
CA VAL A 176 -16.63 -17.64 9.03
C VAL A 176 -15.55 -18.07 8.04
N LEU A 177 -14.98 -17.13 7.29
CA LEU A 177 -13.93 -17.41 6.30
C LEU A 177 -12.64 -17.90 6.96
N LYS A 178 -12.25 -17.33 8.11
CA LYS A 178 -11.12 -17.83 8.91
C LYS A 178 -11.35 -19.28 9.33
N GLN A 179 -12.51 -19.60 9.89
CA GLN A 179 -12.81 -20.98 10.28
C GLN A 179 -12.78 -21.93 9.08
N LYS A 180 -13.29 -21.50 7.92
CA LYS A 180 -13.25 -22.30 6.69
C LYS A 180 -11.81 -22.51 6.21
N LEU A 181 -10.97 -21.48 6.25
CA LEU A 181 -9.57 -21.56 5.87
C LEU A 181 -8.77 -22.51 6.77
N GLU A 182 -8.97 -22.44 8.09
CA GLU A 182 -8.35 -23.36 9.05
C GLU A 182 -8.75 -24.82 8.80
N ARG A 183 -10.01 -25.07 8.41
CA ARG A 183 -10.45 -26.42 7.99
C ARG A 183 -9.74 -26.90 6.73
N CYS A 184 -9.46 -26.01 5.79
CA CYS A 184 -8.74 -26.35 4.57
C CYS A 184 -7.27 -26.72 4.84
N HIS A 185 -6.60 -26.02 5.77
CA HIS A 185 -5.23 -26.33 6.15
C HIS A 185 -5.13 -27.55 7.08
N SER A 186 -6.10 -27.77 7.98
CA SER A 186 -6.09 -28.95 8.88
C SER A 186 -6.49 -30.25 8.19
N ALA A 187 -7.22 -30.19 7.08
CA ALA A 187 -7.60 -31.37 6.28
C ALA A 187 -6.55 -31.83 5.27
N ASP A 188 -5.36 -31.19 5.28
CA ASP A 188 -4.27 -31.32 4.31
C ASP A 188 -4.54 -32.22 3.08
N LEU A 189 -5.07 -31.53 2.05
CA LEU A 189 -4.87 -31.84 0.64
C LEU A 189 -3.39 -31.69 0.20
N ALA A 190 -2.45 -31.41 1.12
CA ALA A 190 -1.02 -31.27 0.82
C ALA A 190 -0.28 -32.61 0.60
N LEU A 191 -0.94 -33.76 0.73
CA LEU A 191 -0.38 -35.08 0.45
C LEU A 191 -0.34 -35.48 -1.04
N ASN A 192 -0.83 -34.64 -1.97
CA ASN A 192 -1.05 -35.05 -3.38
C ASN A 192 -0.15 -34.37 -4.43
N VAL A 193 1.04 -33.87 -4.09
CA VAL A 193 2.00 -33.35 -5.10
C VAL A 193 3.28 -34.21 -5.24
N VAL A 194 3.28 -35.42 -4.65
CA VAL A 194 4.34 -36.42 -4.88
C VAL A 194 3.72 -37.69 -5.47
N THR A 195 3.35 -37.64 -6.74
CA THR A 195 3.33 -38.78 -7.68
C THR A 195 3.55 -38.28 -9.09
#